data_AF-A0A069P3Z3-F1
#
_entry.id   AF-A0A069P3Z3-F1
#
_cell.length_a   1.000
_cell.length_b   1.000
_cell.length_c   1.000
_cell.angle_alpha   90.00
_cell.angle_beta   90.00
_cell.angle_gamma   90.00
#
_symmetry.space_group_name_H-M   'P 1'
#
loop_
_entity.id
_entity.type
_entity.pdbx_description
1 polymer ?
#
loop_
_entity_poly.entity_id
_entity_poly.type
_entity_poly.pdbx_seq_one_letter_code
_entity_poly.pdbx_strand_id
1 'polypeptide(L)' 'MLTPTYPRPVTLAELERDAIGPNSLLGYYTNFIYLLDYAAVAAPAGFMSNGLPWGVASLAARSRINVCSASPTCLNA' A
#
# COMPACT_ATOMS: atom_id res chain seq x y z
N MET A 1 12.39 -1.42 -0.48
CA MET A 1 11.71 -0.88 -1.68
C MET A 1 10.57 0.02 -1.21
N LEU A 2 10.27 1.10 -1.92
CA LEU A 2 9.13 1.96 -1.62
C LEU A 2 8.16 1.93 -2.80
N THR A 3 6.88 1.66 -2.56
CA THR A 3 5.84 1.59 -3.59
C THR A 3 4.60 2.37 -3.14
N PRO A 4 3.72 2.78 -4.06
CA PRO A 4 2.37 3.16 -3.69
C PRO A 4 1.66 2.01 -2.97
N THR A 5 0.77 2.32 -2.02
CA THR A 5 -0.06 1.29 -1.36
C THR A 5 -1.11 0.73 -2.32
N TYR A 6 -1.64 1.56 -3.20
CA TYR A 6 -2.58 1.19 -4.27
C TYR A 6 -2.48 2.20 -5.43
N PRO A 7 -2.88 1.87 -6.66
CA PRO A 7 -2.70 2.76 -7.82
C PRO A 7 -3.66 3.96 -7.84
N ARG A 8 -4.95 3.73 -7.57
CA ARG A 8 -5.99 4.76 -7.47
C ARG A 8 -7.15 4.30 -6.57
N PRO A 9 -7.93 5.24 -6.01
CA PRO A 9 -9.17 4.88 -5.34
C PRO A 9 -10.15 4.24 -6.34
N VAL A 10 -10.93 3.29 -5.85
CA VAL A 10 -12.01 2.61 -6.57
C VAL A 10 -13.32 2.90 -5.85
N THR A 11 -14.36 3.18 -6.61
CA THR A 11 -15.71 3.47 -6.09
C THR A 11 -16.50 2.19 -5.85
N LEU A 12 -17.50 2.25 -4.96
CA LEU A 12 -18.39 1.12 -4.72
C LEU A 12 -19.16 0.72 -5.98
N ALA A 13 -19.63 1.69 -6.76
CA ALA A 13 -20.34 1.43 -8.02
C ALA A 13 -19.47 0.72 -9.07
N GLU A 14 -18.14 0.96 -9.10
CA GLU A 14 -17.22 0.20 -9.95
C GLU A 14 -17.15 -1.27 -9.50
N LEU A 15 -17.07 -1.53 -8.19
CA LEU A 15 -17.02 -2.89 -7.63
C LEU A 15 -18.34 -3.65 -7.81
N GLU A 16 -19.49 -2.96 -7.71
CA GLU A 16 -20.80 -3.54 -7.98
C GLU A 16 -20.96 -3.97 -9.44
N ARG A 17 -20.34 -3.23 -10.36
CA ARG A 17 -20.35 -3.55 -11.79
C ARG A 17 -19.39 -4.68 -12.16
N ASP A 18 -18.23 -4.74 -11.51
CA ASP A 18 -17.22 -5.78 -11.68
C ASP A 18 -16.47 -5.98 -10.36
N ALA A 19 -16.64 -7.15 -9.75
CA ALA A 19 -16.00 -7.46 -8.48
C ALA A 19 -14.52 -7.86 -8.62
N ILE A 20 -14.05 -8.19 -9.83
CA ILE A 20 -12.72 -8.78 -10.06
C ILE A 20 -11.73 -7.72 -10.52
N GLY A 21 -12.05 -6.97 -11.58
CA GLY A 21 -11.11 -6.03 -12.20
C GLY A 21 -10.64 -4.93 -11.26
N PRO A 22 -11.54 -4.13 -10.66
CA PRO A 22 -11.18 -3.09 -9.71
C PRO A 22 -10.48 -3.62 -8.45
N ASN A 23 -10.87 -4.78 -7.94
CA ASN A 23 -10.17 -5.42 -6.81
C ASN A 23 -8.74 -5.84 -7.18
N SER A 24 -8.57 -6.40 -8.39
CA SER A 24 -7.25 -6.78 -8.91
C SER A 24 -6.34 -5.56 -9.10
N LEU A 25 -6.91 -4.42 -9.52
CA LEU A 25 -6.19 -3.14 -9.61
C LEU A 25 -5.65 -2.69 -8.24
N LEU A 26 -6.46 -2.79 -7.18
CA LEU A 26 -6.02 -2.42 -5.83
C LEU A 26 -4.86 -3.29 -5.33
N GLY A 27 -4.79 -4.55 -5.77
CA GLY A 27 -3.74 -5.51 -5.40
C GLY A 27 -2.42 -5.38 -6.17
N TYR A 28 -2.32 -4.48 -7.15
CA TYR A 28 -1.19 -4.44 -8.10
C TYR A 28 0.19 -4.35 -7.42
N TYR A 29 0.31 -3.59 -6.33
CA TYR A 29 1.58 -3.40 -5.61
C TYR A 29 1.74 -4.31 -4.38
N THR A 30 0.73 -5.08 -4.01
CA THR A 30 0.68 -5.76 -2.71
C THR A 30 0.58 -7.28 -2.80
N ASN A 31 0.02 -7.82 -3.89
CA ASN A 31 -0.25 -9.27 -3.99
C ASN A 31 1.00 -10.15 -3.89
N PHE A 32 2.17 -9.66 -4.31
CA PHE A 32 3.42 -10.44 -4.31
C PHE A 32 4.18 -10.40 -2.97
N ILE A 33 3.81 -9.52 -2.04
CA ILE A 33 4.59 -9.24 -0.83
C ILE A 33 4.79 -10.50 0.01
N TYR A 34 3.70 -11.25 0.25
CA TYR A 34 3.74 -12.48 1.03
C TYR A 34 4.41 -13.63 0.29
N LEU A 35 4.26 -13.69 -1.04
CA LEU A 35 4.85 -14.75 -1.87
C LEU A 35 6.38 -14.67 -1.93
N LEU A 36 6.95 -13.47 -1.76
CA LEU A 36 8.39 -13.23 -1.82
C LEU A 36 9.04 -13.08 -0.44
N ASP A 37 8.33 -13.40 0.64
CA ASP A 37 8.79 -13.28 2.03
C ASP A 37 9.25 -11.85 2.40
N TYR A 38 8.50 -10.85 1.92
CA TYR A 38 8.63 -9.46 2.35
C TYR A 38 7.63 -9.15 3.47
N ALA A 39 8.03 -8.26 4.37
CA ALA A 39 7.07 -7.48 5.14
C ALA A 39 6.91 -6.09 4.54
N ALA A 40 5.75 -5.50 4.80
CA ALA A 40 5.44 -4.16 4.37
C ALA A 40 4.82 -3.34 5.50
N VAL A 41 5.15 -2.05 5.55
CA VAL A 41 4.50 -1.06 6.42
C VAL A 41 3.96 0.06 5.53
N ALA A 42 2.65 0.29 5.60
CA ALA A 42 1.99 1.39 4.90
C ALA A 42 1.96 2.65 5.78
N ALA A 43 2.28 3.80 5.18
CA ALA A 43 2.24 5.11 5.83
C ALA A 43 1.50 6.12 4.94
N PRO A 44 0.75 7.07 5.56
CA PRO A 44 0.15 8.18 4.82
C PRO A 44 1.25 9.03 4.16
N ALA A 45 1.00 9.47 2.93
CA ALA A 45 1.92 10.32 2.17
C ALA A 45 1.27 11.65 1.71
N GLY A 46 -0.04 11.81 1.93
CA GLY A 46 -0.74 13.06 1.66
C GLY A 46 -2.19 12.83 1.20
N PHE A 47 -2.72 13.81 0.48
CA PHE A 47 -4.06 13.78 -0.11
C PHE A 47 -3.97 14.05 -1.60
N MET A 48 -4.82 13.37 -2.37
CA MET A 48 -4.98 13.58 -3.80
C MET A 48 -5.74 14.89 -4.08
N SER A 49 -5.73 15.36 -5.33
CA SER A 49 -6.48 16.56 -5.75
C SER A 49 -7.99 16.46 -5.53
N ASN A 50 -8.53 15.23 -5.46
CA ASN A 50 -9.93 14.95 -5.14
C ASN A 50 -10.21 14.84 -3.62
N GLY A 51 -9.22 15.13 -2.77
CA GLY A 51 -9.37 15.12 -1.31
C GLY A 51 -9.28 13.74 -0.66
N LEU A 52 -9.03 12.66 -1.42
CA LEU A 52 -8.87 11.32 -0.85
C LEU A 52 -7.45 11.08 -0.32
N PRO A 53 -7.27 10.31 0.77
CA PRO A 53 -5.96 10.05 1.35
C PRO A 53 -5.13 9.12 0.46
N TRP A 54 -3.84 9.43 0.31
CA TRP A 54 -2.89 8.63 -0.45
C TRP A 54 -1.70 8.23 0.43
N GLY A 55 -1.07 7.10 0.10
CA GLY A 55 -0.03 6.51 0.93
C GLY A 55 0.96 5.65 0.15
N VAL A 56 2.10 5.41 0.81
CA VAL A 56 3.18 4.56 0.32
C VAL A 56 3.39 3.39 1.28
N ALA A 57 3.89 2.29 0.75
CA ALA A 57 4.32 1.13 1.52
C ALA A 57 5.83 0.92 1.38
N SER A 58 6.51 0.81 2.52
CA SER A 58 7.90 0.37 2.56
C SER A 58 7.94 -1.14 2.67
N LEU A 59 8.65 -1.79 1.74
CA LEU A 59 8.80 -3.24 1.66
C LEU A 59 10.24 -3.62 2.00
N ALA A 60 10.39 -4.53 2.96
CA ALA A 60 11.67 -5.07 3.39
C ALA A 60 11.61 -6.61 3.41
N ALA A 61 12.70 -7.26 2.97
CA ALA A 61 12.84 -8.69 3.10
C ALA A 61 12.80 -9.08 4.58
N ARG A 62 12.25 -10.26 4.91
CA ARG A 62 12.08 -10.71 6.30
C ARG A 62 13.34 -10.61 7.15
N SER A 63 14.50 -10.91 6.57
CA SER A 63 15.81 -10.82 7.23
C SER A 63 16.25 -9.40 7.62
N ARG A 64 15.53 -8.37 7.19
CA ARG A 64 15.86 -6.95 7.40
C ARG A 64 14.78 -6.18 8.15
N ILE A 65 13.77 -6.85 8.71
CA ILE A 65 12.73 -6.19 9.50
C ILE A 65 13.29 -5.85 10.89
N ASN A 66 13.52 -4.57 11.13
CA ASN A 66 13.67 -4.03 12.47
C ASN A 66 12.36 -3.34 12.88
N VAL A 67 11.79 -3.72 14.03
CA VAL A 67 10.46 -3.24 14.48
C VAL A 67 10.36 -1.70 14.62
N CYS A 68 11.50 -1.00 14.61
CA CYS A 68 11.56 0.47 14.60
C CYS A 68 10.98 1.10 13.33
N SER A 69 10.99 0.44 12.16
CA SER A 69 10.45 1.02 10.92
C SER A 69 8.91 1.08 10.87
N ALA A 70 8.23 0.48 11.85
CA ALA A 70 6.77 0.44 11.95
C ALA A 70 6.20 1.54 12.88
N SER A 71 7.05 2.31 13.56
CA SER A 71 6.61 3.40 14.44
C SER A 71 6.46 4.71 13.64
N PRO A 72 5.38 5.51 13.84
CA PRO A 72 5.22 6.81 13.20
C PRO A 72 6.39 7.77 13.45
N THR A 73 7.11 7.58 14.56
CA THR A 73 8.28 8.37 14.94
C THR A 73 9.47 8.17 14.00
N CYS A 74 9.56 7.06 13.27
CA CYS A 74 10.71 6.72 12.42
C CYS A 74 10.52 7.06 10.93
N LEU A 75 9.31 7.44 10.51
CA LEU A 75 9.04 7.89 9.13
C LEU A 75 9.38 9.38 8.90
N ASN A 76 9.62 10.14 9.98
CA ASN A 76 9.97 11.56 9.97
C ASN A 76 11.46 11.83 10.31
N ALA A 77 12.32 10.80 10.24
CA ALA A 77 13.76 10.92 10.44
C ALA A 77 14.52 10.88 9.11
#